data_AF-A0A0B2SCK8-F1
#
_entry.id   AF-A0A0B2SCK8-F1
#
_cell.length_a   1.000
_cell.length_b   1.000
_cell.length_c   1.000
_cell.angle_alpha   90.00
_cell.angle_beta   90.00
_cell.angle_gamma   90.00
#
_symmetry.space_group_name_H-M   'P 1'
#
loop_
_entity.id
_entity.type
_entity.pdbx_description
1 polymer ?
#
loop_
_entity_poly.entity_id
_entity_poly.type
_entity_poly.pdbx_seq_one_letter_code
_entity_poly.pdbx_strand_id
1 'polypeptide(L)' 'MARSLVSMISLNVILALAAMVIVLFSLGVSSKLPPTCYGACAEFPDCTAHCKILGLLTGKCLQDFCCCFG' A
#
# COMPACT_ATOMS: atom_id res chain seq x y z
N MET A 1 18.06 5.26 44.51
CA MET A 1 16.96 4.54 43.81
C MET A 1 16.38 5.28 42.59
N ALA A 2 16.49 6.61 42.47
CA ALA A 2 15.95 7.36 41.32
C ALA A 2 16.60 7.01 39.95
N ARG A 3 17.86 6.57 39.93
CA ARG A 3 18.59 6.22 38.69
C ARG A 3 18.00 5.01 37.94
N SER A 4 17.42 4.03 38.64
CA SER A 4 16.76 2.88 37.99
C SER A 4 15.43 3.24 37.35
N LEU A 5 14.65 4.12 37.99
CA LEU A 5 13.37 4.61 37.45
C LEU A 5 13.57 5.37 36.15
N VAL A 6 14.55 6.28 36.08
CA VAL A 6 14.88 7.03 34.86
C VAL A 6 15.31 6.09 33.72
N SER A 7 16.08 5.05 34.03
CA SER A 7 16.51 4.04 33.05
C SER A 7 15.33 3.22 32.50
N MET A 8 14.43 2.76 33.37
CA MET A 8 13.21 2.04 32.96
C MET A 8 12.26 2.91 32.14
N ILE A 9 12.10 4.19 32.50
CA ILE A 9 11.28 5.15 31.74
C ILE A 9 11.86 5.35 30.34
N SER A 10 13.19 5.51 30.23
CA SER A 10 13.83 5.66 28.92
C SER A 10 13.67 4.42 28.03
N LEU A 11 13.78 3.22 28.59
CA LEU A 11 13.56 1.95 27.86
C LEU A 11 12.13 1.83 27.33
N ASN A 12 11.13 2.16 28.15
CA ASN A 12 9.73 2.11 27.73
C ASN A 12 9.39 3.13 26.63
N VAL A 13 9.98 4.33 26.69
CA VAL A 13 9.81 5.35 25.64
C VAL A 13 10.41 4.90 24.32
N ILE A 14 11.61 4.29 24.37
CA ILE A 14 12.28 3.77 23.16
C ILE A 14 11.47 2.62 22.54
N LEU A 15 10.95 1.70 23.36
CA LEU A 15 10.10 0.61 22.89
C LEU A 15 8.80 1.13 22.24
N ALA A 16 8.17 2.14 22.85
CA ALA A 16 6.95 2.74 22.31
C ALA A 16 7.20 3.42 20.95
N LEU A 17 8.31 4.16 20.81
CA LEU A 17 8.71 4.77 19.53
C LEU A 17 8.95 3.69 18.46
N ALA A 18 9.70 2.64 18.79
CA ALA A 18 9.98 1.55 17.86
C ALA A 18 8.70 0.86 17.39
N ALA A 19 7.75 0.62 18.29
CA ALA A 19 6.45 0.04 17.95
C ALA A 19 5.63 0.94 17.00
N MET A 20 5.58 2.25 17.27
CA MET A 20 4.87 3.19 16.38
C MET A 20 5.49 3.25 14.99
N VAL A 21 6.82 3.25 14.90
CA VAL A 21 7.54 3.26 13.63
C VAL A 21 7.21 2.01 12.81
N ILE A 22 7.23 0.82 13.42
CA ILE A 22 6.88 -0.45 12.76
C ILE A 22 5.43 -0.44 12.27
N VAL A 23 4.48 0.06 13.07
CA VAL A 23 3.07 0.16 12.69
C VAL A 23 2.88 1.11 11.50
N LEU A 24 3.54 2.28 11.51
CA LEU A 24 3.48 3.24 10.41
C LEU A 24 4.05 2.66 9.10
N PHE A 25 5.17 1.94 9.18
CA PHE A 25 5.72 1.26 8.01
C PHE A 25 4.79 0.16 7.49
N SER A 26 4.17 -0.63 8.38
CA SER A 26 3.23 -1.69 8.01
C SER A 26 1.97 -1.15 7.31
N LEU A 27 1.48 0.01 7.74
CA LEU A 27 0.36 0.70 7.09
C LEU A 27 0.74 1.23 5.69
N GLY A 28 1.99 1.67 5.50
CA GLY A 28 2.49 2.12 4.21
C GLY A 28 2.56 1.02 3.14
N VAL A 29 2.90 -0.22 3.52
CA VAL A 29 3.05 -1.33 2.54
C VAL A 29 1.72 -1.96 2.13
N SER A 30 0.64 -1.77 2.88
CA SER A 30 -0.70 -2.27 2.50
C SER A 30 -1.48 -1.29 1.61
N SER A 31 -0.79 -0.42 0.89
CA SER A 31 -1.39 0.39 -0.17
C SER A 31 -1.37 -0.41 -1.46
N LYS A 32 -2.23 -1.44 -1.56
CA LYS A 32 -2.61 -1.98 -2.87
C LYS A 32 -3.22 -0.80 -3.61
N LEU A 33 -2.47 -0.21 -4.55
CA LEU A 33 -2.91 0.97 -5.27
C LEU A 33 -4.33 0.70 -5.77
N PRO A 34 -5.30 1.58 -5.50
CA PRO A 34 -6.65 1.39 -6.00
C PRO A 34 -6.56 1.20 -7.51
N PRO A 35 -7.30 0.23 -8.07
CA PRO A 35 -7.21 -0.04 -9.51
C PRO A 35 -7.59 1.21 -10.30
N THR A 36 -6.72 1.59 -11.24
CA THR A 36 -6.96 2.74 -12.11
C THR A 36 -7.82 2.29 -13.29
N CYS A 37 -9.03 2.83 -13.44
CA CYS A 37 -9.94 2.47 -14.53
C CYS A 37 -9.96 3.56 -15.61
N TYR A 38 -9.81 3.17 -16.88
CA TYR A 38 -9.56 4.11 -17.99
C TYR A 38 -10.78 4.35 -18.89
N GLY A 39 -11.63 3.33 -19.09
CA GLY A 39 -12.80 3.44 -19.97
C GLY A 39 -13.46 2.09 -20.20
N ALA A 40 -14.35 2.01 -21.19
CA ALA A 40 -15.16 0.82 -21.41
C ALA A 40 -14.32 -0.33 -21.97
N CYS A 41 -14.64 -1.56 -21.58
CA CYS A 41 -13.98 -2.76 -22.07
C CYS A 41 -14.08 -2.96 -23.58
N ALA A 42 -15.12 -2.41 -24.21
CA ALA A 42 -15.25 -2.38 -25.67
C ALA A 42 -14.17 -1.52 -26.35
N GLU A 43 -13.68 -0.48 -25.67
CA GLU A 43 -12.60 0.40 -26.17
C GLU A 43 -11.22 -0.24 -25.96
N PHE A 44 -11.11 -1.13 -24.97
CA PHE A 44 -9.88 -1.84 -24.60
C PHE A 44 -10.09 -3.37 -24.73
N PRO A 45 -10.15 -3.91 -25.96
CA PRO A 45 -10.39 -5.34 -26.19
C PRO A 45 -9.33 -6.23 -25.52
N ASP A 46 -8.14 -5.69 -25.31
CA ASP A 46 -7.08 -6.32 -24.53
C ASP A 46 -6.64 -5.42 -23.37
N CYS A 47 -7.53 -5.30 -22.37
CA CYS A 47 -7.32 -4.49 -21.17
C CYS A 47 -5.99 -4.82 -20.45
N THR A 48 -5.60 -6.10 -20.40
CA THR A 48 -4.30 -6.49 -19.81
C THR A 48 -3.13 -5.91 -20.59
N ALA A 49 -3.16 -5.96 -21.93
CA ALA A 49 -2.10 -5.39 -22.76
C ALA A 49 -2.02 -3.86 -22.59
N HIS A 50 -3.15 -3.16 -22.55
CA HIS A 50 -3.21 -1.72 -22.29
C HIS A 50 -2.56 -1.36 -20.94
N CYS A 51 -2.92 -2.06 -19.87
CA CYS A 51 -2.35 -1.83 -18.54
C CYS A 51 -0.84 -2.11 -18.48
N LYS A 52 -0.34 -3.11 -19.22
CA LYS A 52 1.10 -3.39 -19.31
C LYS A 52 1.87 -2.27 -20.02
N ILE A 53 1.29 -1.65 -21.05
CA ILE A 53 1.89 -0.47 -21.73
C ILE A 53 2.04 0.69 -20.75
N LEU A 54 1.11 0.83 -19.81
CA LEU A 54 1.14 1.84 -18.75
C LEU A 54 2.08 1.47 -17.59
N GLY A 55 2.76 0.33 -17.65
CA GLY A 55 3.69 -0.14 -16.62
C GLY A 55 3.01 -0.79 -15.41
N LEU A 56 1.74 -1.19 -15.51
CA LEU A 56 0.99 -1.86 -14.45
C LEU A 56 1.07 -3.39 -14.62
N LEU A 57 0.98 -4.14 -13.51
CA LEU A 57 1.16 -5.60 -13.49
C LEU A 57 0.10 -6.33 -14.32
N THR A 58 -1.16 -5.89 -14.23
CA THR A 58 -2.29 -6.56 -14.90
C THR A 58 -3.48 -5.61 -15.11
N GLY A 59 -4.46 -6.06 -15.90
CA GLY A 59 -5.70 -5.34 -16.17
C GLY A 59 -6.88 -6.29 -16.26
N LYS A 60 -8.03 -5.91 -15.70
CA LYS A 60 -9.26 -6.69 -15.78
C LYS A 60 -10.45 -5.80 -16.09
N CYS A 61 -11.39 -6.37 -16.82
CA CYS A 61 -12.71 -5.79 -17.01
C CYS A 61 -13.57 -5.99 -15.77
N LEU A 62 -13.93 -4.88 -15.12
CA LEU A 62 -14.83 -4.83 -13.97
C LEU A 62 -16.05 -3.99 -14.34
N GLN A 63 -17.24 -4.59 -14.33
CA GLN A 63 -18.51 -3.89 -14.64
C GLN A 63 -18.41 -3.06 -15.93
N ASP A 64 -17.93 -3.68 -17.02
CA ASP A 64 -17.68 -3.03 -18.32
C ASP A 64 -16.60 -1.95 -18.37
N PHE A 65 -15.84 -1.72 -17.28
CA PHE A 65 -14.68 -0.82 -17.29
C PHE A 65 -13.36 -1.58 -17.23
N CYS A 66 -12.41 -1.18 -18.08
CA CYS A 66 -11.04 -1.68 -18.02
C CYS A 66 -10.30 -1.03 -16.84
N CYS A 67 -9.93 -1.84 -15.86
CA CYS A 67 -9.26 -1.43 -14.64
C CYS A 67 -7.88 -2.10 -14.51
N CYS A 68 -6.85 -1.29 -14.27
CA CYS A 68 -5.47 -1.71 -14.15
C CYS A 68 -5.01 -1.82 -12.70
N PHE A 69 -4.21 -2.85 -12.39
CA PHE A 69 -3.68 -3.15 -11.07
C PHE A 69 -2.15 -3.11 -11.12
N GLY A 70 -1.56 -2.35 -10.21
CA GLY A 70 -0.11 -2.20 -10.02
C GLY A 70 0.46 -3.13 -8.95
#